data_AF-A0A9W9VNN8-F1
#
_entry.id   AF-A0A9W9VNN8-F1
#
_cell.length_a   1.000
_cell.length_b   1.000
_cell.length_c   1.000
_cell.angle_alpha   90.00
_cell.angle_beta   90.00
_cell.angle_gamma   90.00
#
_symmetry.space_group_name_H-M   'P 1'
#
loop_
_entity.id
_entity.type
_entity.pdbx_description
1 polymer ?
#
loop_
_entity_poly.entity_id
_entity_poly.type
_entity_poly.pdbx_seq_one_letter_code
_entity_poly.pdbx_strand_id
1 'polypeptide(L)'
;MEGLFFNVNGGYVEGIVRGYRNSLLTGQNYSNLTQCESIDAGPFLWRLPGHSPPNPSTSALAGKMTDKLVSEFRYLIAQSTGSTAKFLEYLTYGYMIDNIALLITGTLHERDTRELLERCHPLGWFETLPVLCVATNIEELYNSVLIETPLAAYFKGSLSHQDLDELNIEIVRNTLYKNYLEDFFNFVNTHPDFAGSPTQDVMSEILQFEADRRSINITLNSFGTELSKQERRKLESLMLSRAEDVEGVALAVSAVADYKAFFDAVGLSQGGSGMGGMGGGPADGKSLEDLFYQKEMDMSKLVFTRQFTPAVVYGG
;
A
#
# COMPACT_ATOMS: atom_id res chain seq x y z
N MET A 1 11.82 21.34 -20.53
CA MET A 1 10.67 22.02 -21.18
C MET A 1 9.37 21.43 -20.64
N GLU A 2 9.30 21.17 -19.33
CA GLU A 2 8.33 20.24 -18.71
C GLU A 2 7.11 20.95 -18.08
N GLY A 3 7.31 22.13 -17.49
CA GLY A 3 6.22 22.92 -16.90
C GLY A 3 5.31 23.68 -17.89
N LEU A 4 5.55 23.54 -19.20
CA LEU A 4 4.83 24.31 -20.23
C LEU A 4 3.37 23.85 -20.42
N PHE A 5 3.11 22.55 -20.31
CA PHE A 5 1.77 21.97 -20.50
C PHE A 5 1.18 21.38 -19.21
N PHE A 6 2.02 21.05 -18.23
CA PHE A 6 1.58 20.45 -16.96
C PHE A 6 0.62 21.37 -16.18
N ASN A 7 0.92 22.66 -16.13
CA ASN A 7 0.12 23.62 -15.34
C ASN A 7 -1.31 23.82 -15.87
N VAL A 8 -1.58 23.45 -17.13
CA VAL A 8 -2.91 23.62 -17.74
C VAL A 8 -3.94 22.71 -17.06
N ASN A 9 -3.54 21.46 -16.75
CA ASN A 9 -4.46 20.45 -16.18
C ASN A 9 -4.07 20.01 -14.76
N GLY A 10 -2.79 20.07 -14.39
CA GLY A 10 -2.27 19.55 -13.11
C GLY A 10 -1.81 20.62 -12.12
N GLY A 11 -1.69 21.88 -12.53
CA GLY A 11 -1.11 22.95 -11.68
C GLY A 11 -1.93 23.27 -10.42
N TYR A 12 -3.27 23.26 -10.55
CA TYR A 12 -4.16 23.49 -9.41
C TYR A 12 -4.08 22.35 -8.38
N VAL A 13 -4.12 21.10 -8.85
CA VAL A 13 -4.04 19.90 -8.02
C VAL A 13 -2.68 19.83 -7.32
N GLU A 14 -1.56 20.07 -8.03
CA GLU A 14 -0.23 20.13 -7.44
C GLU A 14 -0.13 21.20 -6.34
N GLY A 15 -0.70 22.39 -6.58
CA GLY A 15 -0.72 23.48 -5.60
C GLY A 15 -1.42 23.11 -4.30
N ILE A 16 -2.58 22.44 -4.39
CA ILE A 16 -3.33 21.98 -3.22
C ILE A 16 -2.54 20.93 -2.44
N VAL A 17 -1.99 19.92 -3.14
CA VAL A 17 -1.26 18.81 -2.50
C VAL A 17 -0.02 19.32 -1.77
N ARG A 18 0.70 20.28 -2.36
CA ARG A 18 1.82 20.97 -1.68
C ARG A 18 1.35 21.79 -0.47
N GLY A 19 0.14 22.33 -0.51
CA GLY A 19 -0.51 22.96 0.64
C GLY A 19 -0.79 21.96 1.77
N TYR A 20 -1.32 20.78 1.43
CA TYR A 20 -1.56 19.69 2.39
C TYR A 20 -0.27 19.18 3.03
N ARG A 21 0.83 19.09 2.26
CA ARG A 21 2.17 18.78 2.80
C ARG A 21 2.58 19.70 3.95
N ASN A 22 2.28 20.99 3.87
CA ASN A 22 2.65 21.94 4.94
C ASN A 22 1.84 21.72 6.24
N SER A 23 0.75 20.95 6.17
CA SER A 23 -0.05 20.55 7.32
C SER A 23 0.45 19.26 7.97
N LEU A 24 1.46 18.59 7.41
CA LEU A 24 2.07 17.41 8.00
C LEU A 24 2.77 17.74 9.33
N LEU A 25 2.71 16.81 10.27
CA LEU A 25 3.28 16.99 11.60
C LEU A 25 4.81 17.01 11.52
N THR A 26 5.40 18.02 12.16
CA THR A 26 6.85 18.14 12.29
C THR A 26 7.36 17.34 13.49
N GLY A 27 8.67 17.11 13.57
CA GLY A 27 9.29 16.46 14.75
C GLY A 27 8.98 17.19 16.07
N GLN A 28 8.80 18.51 16.03
CA GLN A 28 8.38 19.29 17.18
C GLN A 28 6.93 18.98 17.58
N ASN A 29 6.02 18.82 16.62
CA ASN A 29 4.64 18.43 16.90
C ASN A 29 4.59 17.02 17.52
N TYR A 30 5.39 16.07 17.00
CA TYR A 30 5.50 14.74 17.59
C TYR A 30 6.03 14.78 19.03
N SER A 31 7.06 15.60 19.30
CA SER A 31 7.59 15.76 20.66
C SER A 31 6.57 16.35 21.64
N ASN A 32 5.68 17.21 21.16
CA ASN A 32 4.58 17.75 21.98
C ASN A 32 3.50 16.69 22.23
N LEU A 33 3.20 15.84 21.24
CA LEU A 33 2.21 14.76 21.37
C LEU A 33 2.67 13.68 22.34
N THR A 34 3.96 13.34 22.38
CA THR A 34 4.50 12.35 23.34
C THR A 34 4.47 12.82 24.80
N GLN A 35 4.34 14.14 25.04
CA GLN A 35 4.21 14.72 26.37
C GLN A 35 2.76 14.77 26.87
N CYS A 36 1.79 14.35 26.06
CA CYS A 36 0.38 14.37 26.43
C CYS A 36 0.00 13.14 27.25
N GLU A 37 -0.53 13.36 28.46
CA GLU A 37 -0.90 12.27 29.38
C GLU A 37 -2.34 11.73 29.16
N SER A 38 -3.18 12.46 28.41
CA SER A 38 -4.56 12.07 28.10
C SER A 38 -4.91 12.35 26.64
N ILE A 39 -5.78 11.50 26.07
CA ILE A 39 -6.31 11.64 24.70
C ILE A 39 -7.12 12.93 24.56
N ASP A 40 -7.79 13.39 25.62
CA ASP A 40 -8.49 14.69 25.67
C ASP A 40 -7.54 15.89 25.63
N ALA A 41 -6.29 15.69 26.07
CA ALA A 41 -5.31 16.74 26.27
C ALA A 41 -4.36 16.91 25.08
N GLY A 42 -4.44 16.07 24.04
CA GLY A 42 -3.60 16.16 22.85
C GLY A 42 -3.83 17.48 22.11
N PRO A 43 -2.89 18.46 22.14
CA PRO A 43 -3.12 19.78 21.61
C PRO A 43 -2.78 19.79 20.11
N PHE A 44 -3.80 19.97 19.26
CA PHE A 44 -3.78 20.65 17.94
C PHE A 44 -4.84 20.11 16.98
N LEU A 45 -5.08 18.79 16.96
CA LEU A 45 -6.01 18.17 16.00
C LEU A 45 -7.49 18.42 16.33
N TRP A 46 -7.80 18.64 17.61
CA TRP A 46 -9.18 18.91 18.10
C TRP A 46 -9.68 20.34 17.86
N ARG A 47 -8.81 21.26 17.42
CA ARG A 47 -9.16 22.70 17.33
C ARG A 47 -9.69 23.15 15.97
N LEU A 48 -9.80 22.22 15.01
CA LEU A 48 -10.61 22.43 13.80
C LEU A 48 -12.11 22.30 14.17
N PRO A 49 -12.95 23.30 13.89
CA PRO A 49 -14.38 23.23 14.22
C PRO A 49 -15.01 21.99 13.54
N GLY A 50 -15.80 21.22 14.31
CA GLY A 50 -16.53 20.04 13.82
C GLY A 50 -15.88 18.67 14.06
N HIS A 51 -14.65 18.60 14.58
CA HIS A 51 -13.89 17.33 14.64
C HIS A 51 -13.91 16.62 16.01
N SER A 52 -14.49 17.19 17.07
CA SER A 52 -14.55 16.52 18.38
C SER A 52 -15.60 15.39 18.40
N PRO A 53 -15.22 14.11 18.60
CA PRO A 53 -16.17 13.06 18.97
C PRO A 53 -16.56 13.20 20.45
N PRO A 54 -17.81 12.89 20.83
CA PRO A 54 -18.30 13.04 22.20
C PRO A 54 -17.63 12.10 23.22
N ASN A 55 -16.88 11.08 22.76
CA ASN A 55 -16.01 10.21 23.56
C ASN A 55 -14.74 9.91 22.73
N PRO A 56 -13.56 10.44 23.07
CA PRO A 56 -12.35 10.18 22.31
C PRO A 56 -11.77 8.81 22.66
N SER A 57 -12.04 7.80 21.84
CA SER A 57 -11.27 6.56 21.79
C SER A 57 -10.16 6.66 20.74
N THR A 58 -9.11 5.85 20.89
CA THR A 58 -8.04 5.73 19.88
C THR A 58 -8.60 5.30 18.51
N SER A 59 -9.60 4.43 18.49
CA SER A 59 -10.28 3.99 17.28
C SER A 59 -11.12 5.09 16.62
N ALA A 60 -11.87 5.88 17.40
CA ALA A 60 -12.67 6.98 16.88
C ALA A 60 -11.79 8.11 16.33
N LEU A 61 -10.63 8.33 16.95
CA LEU A 61 -9.63 9.29 16.47
C LEU A 61 -9.05 8.85 15.13
N ALA A 62 -8.61 7.58 15.03
CA ALA A 62 -8.08 7.02 13.79
C ALA A 62 -9.11 7.11 12.65
N GLY A 63 -10.35 6.70 12.92
CA GLY A 63 -11.45 6.79 11.94
C GLY A 63 -11.65 8.22 11.41
N LYS A 64 -11.73 9.22 12.29
CA LYS A 64 -11.89 10.62 11.88
C LYS A 64 -10.71 11.17 11.09
N MET A 65 -9.48 10.76 11.40
CA MET A 65 -8.29 11.16 10.64
C MET A 65 -8.32 10.55 9.24
N THR A 66 -8.68 9.26 9.14
CA THR A 66 -8.85 8.58 7.86
C THR A 66 -9.97 9.22 7.03
N ASP A 67 -11.11 9.54 7.64
CA ASP A 67 -12.22 10.22 6.95
C ASP A 67 -11.81 11.57 6.37
N LYS A 68 -11.01 12.34 7.13
CA LYS A 68 -10.47 13.61 6.65
C LYS A 68 -9.56 13.39 5.44
N LEU A 69 -8.59 12.47 5.53
CA LEU A 69 -7.70 12.14 4.42
C LEU A 69 -8.48 11.68 3.18
N VAL A 70 -9.49 10.86 3.37
CA VAL A 70 -10.37 10.36 2.30
C VAL A 70 -11.15 11.51 1.66
N SER A 71 -11.66 12.45 2.45
CA SER A 71 -12.38 13.61 1.94
C SER A 71 -11.49 14.51 1.09
N GLU A 72 -10.24 14.73 1.52
CA GLU A 72 -9.23 15.51 0.79
C GLU A 72 -8.82 14.78 -0.50
N PHE A 73 -8.61 13.48 -0.45
CA PHE A 73 -8.26 12.68 -1.62
C PHE A 73 -9.39 12.61 -2.66
N ARG A 74 -10.64 12.42 -2.23
CA ARG A 74 -11.81 12.47 -3.12
C ARG A 74 -11.98 13.83 -3.78
N TYR A 75 -11.66 14.91 -3.06
CA TYR A 75 -11.63 16.25 -3.64
C TYR A 75 -10.57 16.36 -4.74
N LEU A 76 -9.36 15.81 -4.53
CA LEU A 76 -8.31 15.80 -5.56
C LEU A 76 -8.72 15.02 -6.82
N ILE A 77 -9.36 13.85 -6.66
CA ILE A 77 -9.89 13.08 -7.81
C ILE A 77 -10.93 13.92 -8.57
N ALA A 78 -11.89 14.53 -7.87
CA ALA A 78 -12.96 15.31 -8.49
C ALA A 78 -12.45 16.53 -9.26
N GLN A 79 -11.28 17.07 -8.90
CA GLN A 79 -10.64 18.20 -9.58
C GLN A 79 -9.62 17.76 -10.64
N SER A 80 -9.27 16.47 -10.69
CA SER A 80 -8.33 15.93 -11.66
C SER A 80 -9.03 15.58 -12.97
N THR A 81 -8.31 15.72 -14.09
CA THR A 81 -8.85 15.42 -15.42
C THR A 81 -7.85 14.61 -16.25
N GLY A 82 -8.36 13.86 -17.23
CA GLY A 82 -7.54 13.14 -18.20
C GLY A 82 -6.63 12.08 -17.56
N SER A 83 -5.35 12.14 -17.87
CA SER A 83 -4.32 11.19 -17.41
C SER A 83 -4.03 11.28 -15.90
N THR A 84 -4.14 12.46 -15.30
CA THR A 84 -4.00 12.63 -13.84
C THR A 84 -5.15 11.99 -13.07
N ALA A 85 -6.39 12.07 -13.58
CA ALA A 85 -7.53 11.40 -12.95
C ALA A 85 -7.33 9.88 -12.94
N LYS A 86 -6.95 9.30 -14.09
CA LYS A 86 -6.62 7.87 -14.20
C LYS A 86 -5.49 7.48 -13.25
N PHE A 87 -4.44 8.30 -13.14
CA PHE A 87 -3.35 8.05 -12.19
C PHE A 87 -3.84 7.98 -10.75
N LEU A 88 -4.75 8.87 -10.32
CA LEU A 88 -5.34 8.83 -8.98
C LEU A 88 -6.30 7.65 -8.79
N GLU A 89 -7.03 7.25 -9.85
CA GLU A 89 -7.85 6.04 -9.82
C GLU A 89 -6.99 4.79 -9.58
N TYR A 90 -5.81 4.67 -10.20
CA TYR A 90 -4.88 3.58 -9.93
C TYR A 90 -4.52 3.47 -8.44
N LEU A 91 -4.34 4.59 -7.74
CA LEU A 91 -4.07 4.58 -6.29
C LEU A 91 -5.22 3.97 -5.46
N THR A 92 -6.46 4.07 -5.95
CA THR A 92 -7.61 3.46 -5.26
C THR A 92 -7.68 1.94 -5.45
N TYR A 93 -7.11 1.41 -6.53
CA TYR A 93 -7.22 -0.01 -6.88
C TYR A 93 -6.57 -0.92 -5.83
N GLY A 94 -5.50 -0.47 -5.16
CA GLY A 94 -4.92 -1.23 -4.05
C GLY A 94 -5.93 -1.44 -2.91
N TYR A 95 -6.58 -0.36 -2.47
CA TYR A 95 -7.63 -0.45 -1.43
C TYR A 95 -8.85 -1.25 -1.89
N MET A 96 -9.20 -1.22 -3.18
CA MET A 96 -10.28 -2.05 -3.72
C MET A 96 -9.93 -3.54 -3.65
N ILE A 97 -8.68 -3.92 -3.96
CA ILE A 97 -8.21 -5.32 -3.85
C ILE A 97 -8.29 -5.80 -2.41
N ASP A 98 -7.85 -4.99 -1.44
CA ASP A 98 -7.94 -5.32 -0.02
C ASP A 98 -9.39 -5.47 0.45
N ASN A 99 -10.28 -4.55 0.04
CA ASN A 99 -11.70 -4.63 0.37
C ASN A 99 -12.33 -5.91 -0.20
N ILE A 100 -12.00 -6.29 -1.43
CA ILE A 100 -12.52 -7.53 -2.04
C ILE A 100 -12.00 -8.76 -1.28
N ALA A 101 -10.72 -8.81 -0.94
CA ALA A 101 -10.16 -9.92 -0.17
C ALA A 101 -10.79 -10.03 1.24
N LEU A 102 -11.01 -8.88 1.90
CA LEU A 102 -11.69 -8.82 3.20
C LEU A 102 -13.15 -9.27 3.12
N LEU A 103 -13.87 -8.90 2.06
CA LEU A 103 -15.25 -9.31 1.88
C LEU A 103 -15.38 -10.80 1.59
N ILE A 104 -14.55 -11.35 0.70
CA ILE A 104 -14.59 -12.78 0.34
C ILE A 104 -14.29 -13.66 1.57
N THR A 105 -13.27 -13.29 2.36
CA THR A 105 -12.98 -13.99 3.63
C THR A 105 -14.12 -13.83 4.63
N GLY A 106 -14.71 -12.63 4.74
CA GLY A 106 -15.84 -12.37 5.61
C GLY A 106 -17.08 -13.19 5.26
N THR A 107 -17.39 -13.35 3.96
CA THR A 107 -18.49 -14.18 3.47
C THR A 107 -18.24 -15.68 3.69
N LEU A 108 -16.99 -16.14 3.56
CA LEU A 108 -16.62 -17.53 3.83
C LEU A 108 -16.86 -17.92 5.29
N HIS A 109 -16.66 -16.97 6.20
CA HIS A 109 -16.90 -17.14 7.64
C HIS A 109 -18.32 -16.79 8.10
N GLU A 110 -19.26 -16.55 7.18
CA GLU A 110 -20.65 -16.20 7.49
C GLU A 110 -20.79 -14.98 8.44
N ARG A 111 -19.88 -14.00 8.35
CA ARG A 111 -19.96 -12.77 9.16
C ARG A 111 -21.05 -11.83 8.66
N ASP A 112 -21.56 -11.00 9.58
CA ASP A 112 -22.56 -10.00 9.24
C ASP A 112 -22.03 -8.99 8.22
N THR A 113 -22.76 -8.83 7.12
CA THR A 113 -22.38 -7.97 5.99
C THR A 113 -22.16 -6.52 6.40
N ARG A 114 -22.96 -6.00 7.33
CA ARG A 114 -22.84 -4.64 7.85
C ARG A 114 -21.53 -4.41 8.60
N GLU A 115 -21.12 -5.37 9.42
CA GLU A 115 -19.86 -5.28 10.16
C GLU A 115 -18.67 -5.32 9.21
N LEU A 116 -18.73 -6.15 8.17
CA LEU A 116 -17.68 -6.22 7.15
C LEU A 116 -17.56 -4.89 6.38
N LEU A 117 -18.68 -4.28 6.00
CA LEU A 117 -18.69 -3.00 5.30
C LEU A 117 -18.13 -1.86 6.15
N GLU A 118 -18.37 -1.86 7.47
CA GLU A 118 -17.77 -0.88 8.40
C GLU A 118 -16.25 -1.04 8.52
N ARG A 119 -15.71 -2.23 8.22
CA ARG A 119 -14.26 -2.50 8.22
C ARG A 119 -13.59 -2.25 6.87
N CYS A 120 -14.34 -2.01 5.80
CA CYS A 120 -13.79 -1.70 4.50
C CYS A 120 -13.11 -0.32 4.48
N HIS A 121 -12.01 -0.20 3.74
CA HIS A 121 -11.33 1.07 3.58
C HIS A 121 -12.14 2.00 2.64
N PRO A 122 -12.46 3.22 3.04
CA PRO A 122 -13.36 4.11 2.29
C PRO A 122 -12.78 4.65 0.98
N LEU A 123 -11.47 4.54 0.73
CA LEU A 123 -10.86 4.83 -0.58
C LEU A 123 -11.13 3.74 -1.62
N GLY A 124 -11.31 2.49 -1.19
CA GLY A 124 -11.61 1.36 -2.08
C GLY A 124 -13.10 1.07 -2.21
N TRP A 125 -13.96 2.05 -1.90
CA TRP A 125 -15.41 1.89 -1.91
C TRP A 125 -15.97 2.10 -3.32
N PHE A 126 -16.84 1.19 -3.76
CA PHE A 126 -17.60 1.32 -5.00
C PHE A 126 -19.04 0.83 -4.79
N GLU A 127 -19.97 1.31 -5.62
CA GLU A 127 -21.42 1.13 -5.39
C GLU A 127 -21.87 -0.35 -5.40
N THR A 128 -21.20 -1.20 -6.15
CA THR A 128 -21.50 -2.63 -6.26
C THR A 128 -20.83 -3.49 -5.16
N LEU A 129 -20.08 -2.87 -4.23
CA LEU A 129 -19.37 -3.57 -3.16
C LEU A 129 -20.31 -4.34 -2.21
N PRO A 130 -21.46 -3.81 -1.76
CA PRO A 130 -22.41 -4.56 -0.93
C PRO A 130 -23.06 -5.76 -1.64
N VAL A 131 -23.08 -5.77 -2.98
CA VAL A 131 -23.63 -6.87 -3.79
C VAL A 131 -22.72 -8.10 -3.70
N LEU A 132 -21.42 -7.92 -3.49
CA LEU A 132 -20.46 -9.01 -3.28
C LEU A 132 -20.81 -9.87 -2.08
N CYS A 133 -21.39 -9.28 -1.03
CA CYS A 133 -21.75 -9.99 0.19
C CYS A 133 -22.90 -10.99 0.00
N VAL A 134 -23.62 -10.93 -1.13
CA VAL A 134 -24.73 -11.82 -1.45
C VAL A 134 -24.27 -13.03 -2.28
N ALA A 135 -23.14 -12.90 -2.98
CA ALA A 135 -22.63 -13.96 -3.85
C ALA A 135 -22.00 -15.07 -3.01
N THR A 136 -22.49 -16.30 -3.17
CA THR A 136 -21.93 -17.49 -2.49
C THR A 136 -20.83 -18.18 -3.30
N ASN A 137 -20.74 -17.88 -4.60
CA ASN A 137 -19.79 -18.49 -5.53
C ASN A 137 -18.91 -17.42 -6.19
N ILE A 138 -17.61 -17.70 -6.40
CA ILE A 138 -16.71 -16.78 -7.14
C ILE A 138 -17.22 -16.49 -8.54
N GLU A 139 -17.81 -17.46 -9.24
CA GLU A 139 -18.28 -17.25 -10.61
C GLU A 139 -19.45 -16.25 -10.65
N GLU A 140 -20.37 -16.32 -9.69
CA GLU A 140 -21.43 -15.33 -9.52
C GLU A 140 -20.86 -13.98 -9.07
N LEU A 141 -19.88 -14.00 -8.16
CA LEU A 141 -19.18 -12.80 -7.68
C LEU A 141 -18.44 -12.10 -8.83
N TYR A 142 -17.79 -12.88 -9.70
CA TYR A 142 -17.09 -12.40 -10.89
C TYR A 142 -18.07 -11.84 -11.91
N ASN A 143 -19.09 -12.61 -12.28
CA ASN A 143 -20.03 -12.25 -13.33
C ASN A 143 -20.99 -11.13 -12.94
N SER A 144 -21.32 -10.98 -11.65
CA SER A 144 -22.30 -10.00 -11.18
C SER A 144 -21.68 -8.67 -10.79
N VAL A 145 -20.45 -8.66 -10.28
CA VAL A 145 -19.84 -7.45 -9.71
C VAL A 145 -18.49 -7.14 -10.34
N LEU A 146 -17.58 -8.13 -10.45
CA LEU A 146 -16.22 -7.84 -10.86
C LEU A 146 -16.10 -7.44 -12.33
N ILE A 147 -17.00 -7.90 -13.23
CA ILE A 147 -16.99 -7.50 -14.65
C ILE A 147 -17.15 -5.99 -14.85
N GLU A 148 -17.90 -5.32 -13.98
CA GLU A 148 -18.12 -3.86 -14.08
C GLU A 148 -16.99 -3.04 -13.47
N THR A 149 -16.09 -3.69 -12.72
CA THR A 149 -14.94 -3.03 -12.09
C THR A 149 -13.72 -3.01 -13.00
N PRO A 150 -12.83 -2.00 -12.90
CA PRO A 150 -11.56 -1.99 -13.62
C PRO A 150 -10.64 -3.17 -13.24
N LEU A 151 -10.91 -3.84 -12.11
CA LEU A 151 -10.19 -5.02 -11.65
C LEU A 151 -10.53 -6.28 -12.45
N ALA A 152 -11.59 -6.28 -13.26
CA ALA A 152 -12.03 -7.43 -14.07
C ALA A 152 -10.89 -8.05 -14.89
N ALA A 153 -10.01 -7.20 -15.42
CA ALA A 153 -8.87 -7.60 -16.23
C ALA A 153 -7.84 -8.43 -15.45
N TYR A 154 -7.67 -8.14 -14.16
CA TYR A 154 -6.67 -8.78 -13.30
C TYR A 154 -7.11 -10.17 -12.82
N PHE A 155 -8.42 -10.45 -12.85
CA PHE A 155 -9.01 -11.73 -12.42
C PHE A 155 -9.04 -12.81 -13.51
N LYS A 156 -8.92 -12.45 -14.80
CA LYS A 156 -9.06 -13.40 -15.94
C LYS A 156 -7.97 -14.48 -16.03
N GLY A 157 -6.93 -14.43 -15.20
CA GLY A 157 -5.83 -15.41 -15.19
C GLY A 157 -5.49 -15.97 -13.80
N SER A 158 -6.17 -15.54 -12.74
CA SER A 158 -5.79 -15.84 -11.35
C SER A 158 -6.69 -16.85 -10.64
N LEU A 159 -7.89 -17.11 -11.14
CA LEU A 159 -8.88 -18.00 -10.50
C LEU A 159 -9.04 -19.33 -11.25
N SER A 160 -8.32 -20.37 -10.81
CA SER A 160 -8.72 -21.75 -11.11
C SER A 160 -9.76 -22.21 -10.09
N HIS A 161 -10.83 -22.84 -10.59
CA HIS A 161 -12.11 -23.13 -9.90
C HIS A 161 -12.05 -24.16 -8.75
N GLN A 162 -10.90 -24.39 -8.11
CA GLN A 162 -10.76 -25.44 -7.10
C GLN A 162 -10.32 -24.82 -5.77
N ASP A 163 -11.33 -24.72 -4.90
CA ASP A 163 -11.30 -24.54 -3.45
C ASP A 163 -10.92 -23.14 -2.93
N LEU A 164 -11.92 -22.46 -2.37
CA LEU A 164 -11.82 -21.20 -1.63
C LEU A 164 -11.39 -21.47 -0.19
N ASP A 165 -10.14 -21.86 0.02
CA ASP A 165 -9.56 -21.85 1.35
C ASP A 165 -8.98 -20.47 1.67
N GLU A 166 -8.90 -20.11 2.95
CA GLU A 166 -8.28 -18.84 3.40
C GLU A 166 -6.90 -18.61 2.77
N LEU A 167 -6.11 -19.67 2.64
CA LEU A 167 -4.79 -19.67 2.01
C LEU A 167 -4.87 -19.31 0.52
N ASN A 168 -5.91 -19.79 -0.18
CA ASN A 168 -6.13 -19.46 -1.58
C ASN A 168 -6.62 -18.01 -1.77
N ILE A 169 -7.33 -17.44 -0.79
CA ILE A 169 -7.74 -16.02 -0.85
C ILE A 169 -6.54 -15.08 -0.70
N GLU A 170 -5.57 -15.41 0.15
CA GLU A 170 -4.32 -14.64 0.23
C GLU A 170 -3.48 -14.74 -1.05
N ILE A 171 -3.42 -15.92 -1.67
CA ILE A 171 -2.79 -16.13 -2.98
C ILE A 171 -3.49 -15.30 -4.06
N VAL A 172 -4.83 -15.26 -4.07
CA VAL A 172 -5.61 -14.44 -5.00
C VAL A 172 -5.31 -12.96 -4.77
N ARG A 173 -5.33 -12.48 -3.52
CA ARG A 173 -4.96 -11.10 -3.16
C ARG A 173 -3.57 -10.73 -3.70
N ASN A 174 -2.57 -11.56 -3.44
CA ASN A 174 -1.19 -11.32 -3.89
C ASN A 174 -1.06 -11.35 -5.42
N THR A 175 -1.77 -12.25 -6.11
CA THR A 175 -1.78 -12.34 -7.57
C THR A 175 -2.43 -11.11 -8.21
N LEU A 176 -3.56 -10.66 -7.67
CA LEU A 176 -4.23 -9.43 -8.12
C LEU A 176 -3.32 -8.22 -7.96
N TYR A 177 -2.64 -8.15 -6.82
CA TYR A 177 -1.72 -7.08 -6.54
C TYR A 177 -0.50 -7.07 -7.45
N LYS A 178 0.03 -8.24 -7.81
CA LYS A 178 1.08 -8.35 -8.82
C LYS A 178 0.61 -7.81 -10.18
N ASN A 179 -0.55 -8.25 -10.65
CA ASN A 179 -1.11 -7.79 -11.93
C ASN A 179 -1.37 -6.27 -11.91
N TYR A 180 -1.86 -5.74 -10.79
CA TYR A 180 -2.05 -4.30 -10.57
C TYR A 180 -0.73 -3.53 -10.65
N LEU A 181 0.33 -3.99 -9.96
CA LEU A 181 1.63 -3.32 -9.97
C LEU A 181 2.27 -3.34 -11.35
N GLU A 182 2.16 -4.45 -12.08
CA GLU A 182 2.64 -4.57 -13.47
C GLU A 182 1.88 -3.63 -14.41
N ASP A 183 0.55 -3.58 -14.32
CA ASP A 183 -0.27 -2.67 -15.13
C ASP A 183 0.01 -1.21 -14.79
N PHE A 184 0.14 -0.87 -13.51
CA PHE A 184 0.44 0.50 -13.09
C PHE A 184 1.85 0.93 -13.53
N PHE A 185 2.84 0.06 -13.43
CA PHE A 185 4.18 0.31 -13.97
C PHE A 185 4.14 0.50 -15.49
N ASN A 186 3.39 -0.33 -16.22
CA ASN A 186 3.22 -0.17 -17.66
C ASN A 186 2.51 1.15 -17.99
N PHE A 187 1.47 1.53 -17.28
CA PHE A 187 0.75 2.79 -17.46
C PHE A 187 1.69 4.00 -17.31
N VAL A 188 2.50 4.03 -16.25
CA VAL A 188 3.47 5.11 -16.00
C VAL A 188 4.53 5.21 -17.09
N ASN A 189 4.99 4.07 -17.63
CA ASN A 189 6.06 4.03 -18.63
C ASN A 189 5.58 4.19 -20.08
N THR A 190 4.33 3.84 -20.40
CA THR A 190 3.80 3.83 -21.77
C THR A 190 2.96 5.05 -22.12
N HIS A 191 2.36 5.71 -21.14
CA HIS A 191 1.45 6.82 -21.40
C HIS A 191 2.24 8.06 -21.88
N PRO A 192 1.83 8.73 -22.98
CA PRO A 192 2.59 9.83 -23.58
C PRO A 192 2.75 11.05 -22.65
N ASP A 193 1.80 11.26 -21.74
CA ASP A 193 1.88 12.37 -20.75
C ASP A 193 2.89 12.11 -19.62
N PHE A 194 3.28 10.85 -19.39
CA PHE A 194 4.19 10.46 -18.31
C PHE A 194 5.56 10.01 -18.84
N ALA A 195 5.62 9.46 -20.05
CA ALA A 195 6.84 9.00 -20.68
C ALA A 195 7.85 10.16 -20.88
N GLY A 196 9.06 9.99 -20.36
CA GLY A 196 10.12 11.00 -20.37
C GLY A 196 9.90 12.16 -19.38
N SER A 197 8.91 12.06 -18.49
CA SER A 197 8.66 13.05 -17.43
C SER A 197 9.35 12.65 -16.13
N PRO A 198 9.67 13.61 -15.23
CA PRO A 198 10.19 13.32 -13.90
C PRO A 198 9.28 12.42 -13.06
N THR A 199 7.99 12.31 -13.41
CA THR A 199 7.01 11.38 -12.82
C THR A 199 7.40 9.93 -13.05
N GLN A 200 7.87 9.61 -14.26
CA GLN A 200 8.19 8.23 -14.64
C GLN A 200 9.33 7.69 -13.79
N ASP A 201 10.43 8.43 -13.66
CA ASP A 201 11.59 7.98 -12.90
C ASP A 201 11.24 7.72 -11.43
N VAL A 202 10.56 8.69 -10.80
CA VAL A 202 10.21 8.62 -9.38
C VAL A 202 9.22 7.49 -9.12
N MET A 203 8.15 7.44 -9.92
CA MET A 203 7.10 6.46 -9.69
C MET A 203 7.58 5.04 -10.03
N SER A 204 8.47 4.89 -11.03
CA SER A 204 9.08 3.59 -11.35
C SER A 204 9.95 3.09 -10.20
N GLU A 205 10.76 3.95 -9.59
CA GLU A 205 11.59 3.60 -8.42
C GLU A 205 10.72 3.18 -7.22
N ILE A 206 9.67 3.95 -6.94
CA ILE A 206 8.72 3.66 -5.85
C ILE A 206 7.98 2.34 -6.09
N LEU A 207 7.49 2.09 -7.30
CA LEU A 207 6.76 0.86 -7.62
C LEU A 207 7.67 -0.37 -7.59
N GLN A 208 8.93 -0.24 -7.99
CA GLN A 208 9.92 -1.31 -7.84
C GLN A 208 10.16 -1.63 -6.37
N PHE A 209 10.32 -0.61 -5.52
CA PHE A 209 10.46 -0.81 -4.09
C PHE A 209 9.24 -1.48 -3.45
N GLU A 210 8.02 -1.08 -3.84
CA GLU A 210 6.78 -1.69 -3.32
C GLU A 210 6.65 -3.15 -3.79
N ALA A 211 7.03 -3.46 -5.03
CA ALA A 211 7.08 -4.83 -5.56
C ALA A 211 8.11 -5.70 -4.83
N ASP A 212 9.29 -5.15 -4.53
CA ASP A 212 10.35 -5.82 -3.77
C ASP A 212 9.92 -6.08 -2.32
N ARG A 213 9.39 -5.07 -1.62
CA ARG A 213 8.86 -5.19 -0.26
C ARG A 213 7.83 -6.30 -0.17
N ARG A 214 6.88 -6.34 -1.11
CA ARG A 214 5.85 -7.37 -1.16
C ARG A 214 6.42 -8.74 -1.47
N SER A 215 7.34 -8.84 -2.43
CA SER A 215 8.01 -10.10 -2.73
C SER A 215 8.72 -10.64 -1.49
N ILE A 216 9.47 -9.81 -0.77
CA ILE A 216 10.16 -10.18 0.47
C ILE A 216 9.15 -10.61 1.55
N ASN A 217 8.08 -9.85 1.76
CA ASN A 217 7.06 -10.20 2.76
C ASN A 217 6.34 -11.52 2.43
N ILE A 218 6.02 -11.75 1.15
CA ILE A 218 5.44 -13.03 0.70
C ILE A 218 6.44 -14.16 0.95
N THR A 219 7.72 -13.99 0.61
CA THR A 219 8.72 -15.04 0.81
C THR A 219 8.88 -15.36 2.29
N LEU A 220 8.98 -14.34 3.15
CA LEU A 220 9.11 -14.49 4.59
C LEU A 220 7.89 -15.19 5.21
N ASN A 221 6.68 -14.76 4.84
CA ASN A 221 5.44 -15.34 5.35
C ASN A 221 5.14 -16.73 4.75
N SER A 222 5.75 -17.06 3.60
CA SER A 222 5.64 -18.38 3.01
C SER A 222 6.47 -19.44 3.76
N PHE A 223 7.48 -19.05 4.54
CA PHE A 223 8.27 -19.99 5.35
C PHE A 223 7.42 -20.57 6.47
N GLY A 224 7.10 -21.86 6.38
CA GLY A 224 6.24 -22.56 7.34
C GLY A 224 4.83 -22.89 6.82
N THR A 225 4.51 -22.53 5.58
CA THR A 225 3.26 -22.92 4.90
C THR A 225 3.52 -24.02 3.85
N GLU A 226 2.50 -24.82 3.51
CA GLU A 226 2.56 -25.88 2.47
C GLU A 226 2.59 -25.35 1.02
N LEU A 227 3.02 -24.10 0.81
CA LEU A 227 3.10 -23.49 -0.52
C LEU A 227 4.20 -24.12 -1.37
N SER A 228 3.83 -24.66 -2.53
CA SER A 228 4.78 -25.33 -3.43
C SER A 228 5.73 -24.32 -4.09
N LYS A 229 6.96 -24.77 -4.43
CA LYS A 229 7.96 -23.94 -5.14
C LYS A 229 7.47 -23.38 -6.49
N GLN A 230 6.46 -24.01 -7.10
CA GLN A 230 5.88 -23.56 -8.37
C GLN A 230 4.88 -22.41 -8.19
N GLU A 231 4.14 -22.39 -7.09
CA GLU A 231 3.21 -21.30 -6.75
C GLU A 231 3.98 -20.05 -6.28
N ARG A 232 5.07 -20.23 -5.52
CA ARG A 232 5.99 -19.14 -5.16
C ARG A 232 6.56 -18.42 -6.39
N ARG A 233 6.90 -19.15 -7.46
CA ARG A 233 7.37 -18.56 -8.74
C ARG A 233 6.33 -17.71 -9.45
N LYS A 234 5.03 -17.99 -9.26
CA LYS A 234 3.97 -17.14 -9.83
C LYS A 234 3.77 -15.86 -9.03
N LEU A 235 4.01 -15.90 -7.72
CA LEU A 235 3.75 -14.80 -6.78
C LEU A 235 4.95 -13.86 -6.60
N GLU A 236 6.17 -14.34 -6.84
CA GLU A 236 7.41 -13.59 -6.57
C GLU A 236 8.26 -13.34 -7.82
N SER A 237 9.19 -12.39 -7.72
CA SER A 237 10.27 -12.23 -8.70
C SER A 237 11.13 -13.49 -8.78
N LEU A 238 11.58 -13.85 -10.00
CA LEU A 238 12.40 -15.03 -10.31
C LEU A 238 13.63 -15.19 -9.39
N MET A 239 14.15 -14.09 -8.85
CA MET A 239 15.30 -14.06 -7.94
C MET A 239 14.98 -14.56 -6.52
N LEU A 240 13.82 -14.19 -5.94
CA LEU A 240 13.40 -14.62 -4.60
C LEU A 240 12.83 -16.04 -4.59
N SER A 241 12.25 -16.49 -5.71
CA SER A 241 11.70 -17.85 -5.84
C SER A 241 12.71 -19.00 -5.69
N ARG A 242 14.01 -18.68 -5.63
CA ARG A 242 15.12 -19.62 -5.41
C ARG A 242 15.60 -19.69 -3.95
N ALA A 243 15.14 -18.78 -3.08
CA ALA A 243 15.50 -18.80 -1.67
C ALA A 243 14.69 -19.86 -0.91
N GLU A 244 15.37 -20.73 -0.16
CA GLU A 244 14.74 -21.82 0.61
C GLU A 244 14.60 -21.49 2.10
N ASP A 245 15.25 -20.42 2.55
CA ASP A 245 15.36 -19.95 3.92
C ASP A 245 15.54 -18.42 3.99
N VAL A 246 15.38 -17.84 5.19
CA VAL A 246 15.52 -16.39 5.44
C VAL A 246 16.95 -15.91 5.09
N GLU A 247 17.96 -16.75 5.29
CA GLU A 247 19.34 -16.48 4.88
C GLU A 247 19.49 -16.45 3.34
N GLY A 248 18.83 -17.35 2.62
CA GLY A 248 18.77 -17.35 1.16
C GLY A 248 18.04 -16.14 0.58
N VAL A 249 17.02 -15.61 1.27
CA VAL A 249 16.37 -14.35 0.91
C VAL A 249 17.34 -13.19 1.11
N ALA A 250 18.00 -13.11 2.26
CA ALA A 250 19.03 -12.09 2.51
C ALA A 250 20.15 -12.14 1.46
N LEU A 251 20.55 -13.33 1.02
CA LEU A 251 21.60 -13.53 0.02
C LEU A 251 21.12 -13.17 -1.40
N ALA A 252 19.89 -13.51 -1.78
CA ALA A 252 19.29 -13.09 -3.05
C ALA A 252 19.11 -11.56 -3.13
N VAL A 253 18.77 -10.96 -2.00
CA VAL A 253 18.51 -9.52 -1.85
C VAL A 253 19.82 -8.73 -1.62
N SER A 254 20.92 -9.40 -1.25
CA SER A 254 22.25 -8.80 -1.05
C SER A 254 22.85 -8.15 -2.30
N ALA A 255 22.31 -8.45 -3.49
CA ALA A 255 22.70 -7.81 -4.75
C ALA A 255 22.39 -6.30 -4.78
N VAL A 256 21.45 -5.84 -3.94
CA VAL A 256 21.10 -4.43 -3.77
C VAL A 256 21.62 -3.95 -2.42
N ALA A 257 22.52 -2.96 -2.44
CA ALA A 257 23.23 -2.50 -1.26
C ALA A 257 22.32 -2.04 -0.11
N ASP A 258 21.20 -1.40 -0.44
CA ASP A 258 20.24 -0.89 0.54
C ASP A 258 19.54 -2.01 1.31
N TYR A 259 19.10 -3.05 0.60
CA TYR A 259 18.43 -4.16 1.27
C TYR A 259 19.42 -5.02 2.05
N LYS A 260 20.66 -5.17 1.56
CA LYS A 260 21.73 -5.79 2.33
C LYS A 260 21.92 -5.09 3.69
N ALA A 261 21.93 -3.76 3.69
CA ALA A 261 22.06 -2.98 4.93
C ALA A 261 20.86 -3.20 5.88
N PHE A 262 19.64 -3.40 5.36
CA PHE A 262 18.48 -3.71 6.20
C PHE A 262 18.57 -5.10 6.83
N PHE A 263 18.93 -6.13 6.06
CA PHE A 263 19.09 -7.49 6.59
C PHE A 263 20.30 -7.60 7.55
N ASP A 264 21.38 -6.86 7.29
CA ASP A 264 22.52 -6.73 8.20
C ASP A 264 22.11 -6.03 9.51
N ALA A 265 21.29 -4.96 9.45
CA ALA A 265 20.82 -4.22 10.62
C ALA A 265 19.87 -5.03 11.52
N VAL A 266 19.08 -5.93 10.93
CA VAL A 266 18.18 -6.86 11.65
C VAL A 266 18.92 -8.11 12.14
N GLY A 267 20.20 -8.29 11.77
CA GLY A 267 21.03 -9.42 12.20
C GLY A 267 20.75 -10.74 11.47
N LEU A 268 20.07 -10.69 10.32
CA LEU A 268 19.64 -11.86 9.55
C LEU A 268 20.69 -12.38 8.54
N SER A 269 21.78 -11.65 8.35
CA SER A 269 22.83 -12.00 7.38
C SER A 269 24.01 -12.78 7.97
N GLN A 270 24.10 -12.91 9.30
CA GLN A 270 25.28 -13.45 9.96
C GLN A 270 25.06 -14.88 10.45
N GLY A 271 25.07 -15.82 9.49
CA GLY A 271 25.25 -17.24 9.77
C GLY A 271 26.67 -17.53 10.27
N GLY A 272 26.85 -17.58 11.60
CA GLY A 272 27.98 -18.26 12.24
C GLY A 272 28.81 -17.47 13.26
N SER A 273 28.33 -17.29 14.49
CA SER A 273 29.04 -17.67 15.73
C SER A 273 28.28 -17.19 16.98
N GLY A 274 28.03 -18.10 17.92
CA GLY A 274 27.77 -17.72 19.32
C GLY A 274 26.35 -17.91 19.85
N MET A 275 25.87 -19.15 19.90
CA MET A 275 25.08 -19.57 21.05
C MET A 275 25.97 -19.43 22.30
N GLY A 276 25.78 -18.36 23.07
CA GLY A 276 26.38 -18.18 24.40
C GLY A 276 27.19 -16.90 24.56
N GLY A 277 26.58 -15.87 25.16
CA GLY A 277 27.32 -14.73 25.69
C GLY A 277 26.53 -13.43 25.72
N MET A 278 25.79 -13.21 26.82
CA MET A 278 25.27 -11.95 27.34
C MET A 278 25.17 -10.71 26.41
N GLY A 279 23.92 -10.28 26.17
CA GLY A 279 23.51 -8.90 26.42
C GLY A 279 23.97 -7.85 25.41
N GLY A 280 23.38 -7.87 24.21
CA GLY A 280 23.56 -6.81 23.23
C GLY A 280 22.59 -6.95 22.08
N GLY A 281 21.28 -6.80 22.35
CA GLY A 281 20.31 -6.60 21.27
C GLY A 281 20.71 -5.37 20.45
N PRO A 282 20.34 -5.31 19.15
CA PRO A 282 20.63 -4.15 18.32
C PRO A 282 20.13 -2.89 19.05
N ALA A 283 21.00 -1.89 19.15
CA ALA A 283 20.79 -0.69 19.97
C ALA A 283 19.58 0.18 19.57
N ASP A 284 18.74 -0.28 18.65
CA ASP A 284 17.57 0.46 18.16
C ASP A 284 16.28 -0.40 18.03
N GLY A 285 16.32 -1.72 18.26
CA GLY A 285 15.10 -2.57 18.31
C GLY A 285 14.16 -2.52 17.08
N LYS A 286 14.57 -1.91 15.96
CA LYS A 286 13.74 -1.70 14.77
C LYS A 286 13.50 -3.01 14.03
N SER A 287 12.24 -3.26 13.71
CA SER A 287 11.84 -4.40 12.87
C SER A 287 12.22 -4.16 11.41
N LEU A 288 12.24 -5.24 10.61
CA LEU A 288 12.44 -5.14 9.16
C LEU A 288 11.34 -4.26 8.51
N GLU A 289 10.12 -4.32 9.03
CA GLU A 289 9.01 -3.46 8.59
C GLU A 289 9.27 -1.98 8.89
N ASP A 290 9.82 -1.64 10.05
CA ASP A 290 10.16 -0.26 10.40
C ASP A 290 11.22 0.32 9.44
N LEU A 291 12.19 -0.50 9.01
CA LEU A 291 13.20 -0.10 8.05
C LEU A 291 12.61 0.10 6.64
N PHE A 292 11.66 -0.75 6.23
CA PHE A 292 10.92 -0.55 4.99
C PHE A 292 10.10 0.74 5.00
N TYR A 293 9.37 1.00 6.10
CA TYR A 293 8.61 2.25 6.25
C TYR A 293 9.53 3.47 6.24
N GLN A 294 10.69 3.40 6.88
CA GLN A 294 11.64 4.51 6.86
C GLN A 294 12.12 4.82 5.43
N LYS A 295 12.49 3.80 4.65
CA LYS A 295 12.91 3.99 3.27
C LYS A 295 11.77 4.48 2.37
N GLU A 296 10.56 3.98 2.57
CA GLU A 296 9.34 4.45 1.89
C GLU A 296 9.12 5.96 2.12
N MET A 297 9.27 6.42 3.36
CA MET A 297 9.14 7.83 3.73
C MET A 297 10.27 8.69 3.16
N ASP A 298 11.51 8.18 3.12
CA ASP A 298 12.63 8.89 2.52
C ASP A 298 12.45 9.08 1.00
N MET A 299 11.97 8.05 0.29
CA MET A 299 11.61 8.17 -1.13
C MET A 299 10.44 9.14 -1.34
N SER A 300 9.39 9.04 -0.52
CA SER A 300 8.23 9.95 -0.56
C SER A 300 8.63 11.41 -0.36
N LYS A 301 9.59 11.66 0.54
CA LYS A 301 10.19 12.98 0.75
C LYS A 301 10.95 13.49 -0.47
N LEU A 302 11.69 12.62 -1.17
CA LEU A 302 12.40 12.97 -2.40
C LEU A 302 11.43 13.37 -3.52
N VAL A 303 10.24 12.78 -3.59
CA VAL A 303 9.22 13.15 -4.58
C VAL A 303 8.87 14.64 -4.53
N PHE A 304 8.76 15.21 -3.32
CA PHE A 304 8.43 16.63 -3.14
C PHE A 304 9.52 17.61 -3.61
N THR A 305 10.76 17.13 -3.81
CA THR A 305 11.86 17.94 -4.34
C THR A 305 11.73 18.17 -5.85
N ARG A 306 10.99 17.30 -6.56
CA ARG A 306 10.66 17.49 -7.98
C ARG A 306 9.42 18.38 -8.13
N GLN A 307 9.31 19.08 -9.25
CA GLN A 307 8.19 19.98 -9.58
C GLN A 307 7.52 19.55 -10.89
N PHE A 308 6.24 19.88 -11.07
CA PHE A 308 5.46 19.51 -12.27
C PHE A 308 5.29 18.00 -12.43
N THR A 309 4.90 17.33 -11.34
CA THR A 309 4.82 15.87 -11.28
C THR A 309 3.58 15.47 -10.48
N PRO A 310 2.66 14.63 -11.00
CA PRO A 310 1.52 14.12 -10.24
C PRO A 310 1.91 13.06 -9.21
N ALA A 311 3.13 12.53 -9.23
CA ALA A 311 3.64 11.64 -8.18
C ALA A 311 3.68 12.33 -6.80
N VAL A 312 3.62 13.68 -6.73
CA VAL A 312 3.46 14.39 -5.45
C VAL A 312 2.20 13.99 -4.69
N VAL A 313 1.18 13.47 -5.39
CA VAL A 313 -0.05 12.94 -4.75
C VAL A 313 0.18 11.55 -4.16
N TYR A 314 1.13 10.78 -4.68
CA TYR A 314 1.52 9.50 -4.10
C TYR A 314 2.35 9.70 -2.82
N GLY A 315 3.29 10.67 -2.84
CA GLY A 315 4.21 10.89 -1.73
C GLY A 315 3.63 11.66 -0.53
N GLY A 316 2.40 12.19 -0.63
CA GLY A 316 1.77 13.07 0.37
C GLY A 316 0.62 12.42 1.09
#